data_AF-A0A919HMY7-F1
#
_entry.id   AF-A0A919HMY7-F1
#
_cell.length_a   1.000
_cell.length_b   1.000
_cell.length_c   1.000
_cell.angle_alpha   90.00
_cell.angle_beta   90.00
_cell.angle_gamma   90.00
#
_symmetry.space_group_name_H-M   'P 1'
#
loop_
_entity.id
_entity.type
_entity.pdbx_description
1 polymer ?
#
loop_
_entity_poly.entity_id
_entity_poly.type
_entity_poly.pdbx_seq_one_letter_code
_entity_poly.pdbx_strand_id
1 'polypeptide(L)'
;MPDIVLSAQDSDVIKTYVELGLGVGLVAEQSGDAREADTFTRLDTRHLFDANTVWLGLKRGQLQRNYVWRFIELCNAGLSLDEIKRQAMEPEEAAIDYQI
;
A
#
# COMPACT_ATOMS: atom_id res chain seq x y z
N MET A 1 2.17 17.49 -19.69
CA MET A 1 2.74 17.15 -18.38
C MET A 1 1.89 17.83 -17.31
N PRO A 2 1.57 17.15 -16.19
CA PRO A 2 0.88 17.79 -15.07
C PRO A 2 1.81 18.79 -14.36
N ASP A 3 1.22 19.80 -13.73
CA ASP A 3 1.92 20.74 -12.85
C ASP A 3 1.87 20.22 -11.41
N ILE A 4 3.01 19.78 -10.88
CA ILE A 4 3.12 19.15 -9.57
C ILE A 4 3.80 20.13 -8.62
N VAL A 5 3.00 20.86 -7.84
CA VAL A 5 3.46 21.91 -6.92
C VAL A 5 3.89 21.39 -5.55
N LEU A 6 3.48 20.18 -5.18
CA LEU A 6 3.84 19.51 -3.92
C LEU A 6 3.90 18.00 -4.14
N SER A 7 4.94 17.36 -3.57
CA SER A 7 5.03 15.91 -3.42
C SER A 7 5.30 15.59 -1.96
N ALA A 8 4.51 14.69 -1.38
CA ALA A 8 4.64 14.27 0.01
C ALA A 8 4.43 12.76 0.13
N GLN A 9 5.08 12.15 1.13
CA GLN A 9 4.98 10.71 1.40
C GLN A 9 3.71 10.37 2.21
N ASP A 10 3.22 11.31 3.00
CA ASP A 10 2.06 11.14 3.88
C ASP A 10 0.86 11.89 3.32
N SER A 11 -0.30 11.22 3.28
CA SER A 11 -1.57 11.80 2.87
C SER A 11 -2.01 12.96 3.75
N ASP A 12 -1.66 12.97 5.03
CA ASP A 12 -2.07 14.03 5.95
C ASP A 12 -1.44 15.37 5.57
N VAL A 13 -0.18 15.35 5.12
CA VAL A 13 0.50 16.54 4.57
C VAL A 13 -0.22 17.04 3.31
N ILE A 14 -0.59 16.13 2.40
CA ILE A 14 -1.33 16.49 1.18
C ILE A 14 -2.67 17.14 1.54
N LYS A 15 -3.44 16.53 2.45
CA LYS A 15 -4.74 17.04 2.89
C LYS A 15 -4.64 18.43 3.51
N THR A 16 -3.67 18.68 4.38
CA THR A 16 -3.44 20.01 4.96
C THR A 16 -3.23 21.08 3.89
N TYR A 17 -2.41 20.81 2.87
CA TYR A 17 -2.16 21.80 1.82
C TYR A 17 -3.33 21.98 0.85
N VAL A 18 -4.15 20.94 0.62
CA VAL A 18 -5.43 21.08 -0.10
C VAL A 18 -6.38 21.99 0.67
N GLU A 19 -6.50 21.83 1.98
CA GLU A 19 -7.34 22.67 2.85
C GLU A 19 -6.88 24.14 2.85
N LEU A 20 -5.56 24.37 2.76
CA LEU A 20 -4.97 25.71 2.62
C LEU A 20 -5.12 26.31 1.20
N GLY A 21 -5.77 25.60 0.28
CA GLY A 21 -6.04 26.09 -1.07
C GLY A 21 -4.89 25.93 -2.07
N LEU A 22 -3.91 25.07 -1.79
CA LEU A 22 -2.77 24.85 -2.70
C LEU A 22 -3.19 24.18 -4.01
N GLY A 23 -4.28 23.41 -4.02
CA GLY A 23 -4.79 22.75 -5.21
C GLY A 23 -5.57 21.47 -4.91
N VAL A 24 -5.49 20.50 -5.83
CA VAL A 24 -6.15 19.18 -5.72
C VAL A 24 -5.14 18.15 -5.21
N GLY A 25 -5.55 17.34 -4.23
CA GLY A 25 -4.74 16.25 -3.69
C GLY A 25 -5.04 14.90 -4.35
N LEU A 26 -3.99 14.17 -4.71
CA LEU A 26 -4.07 12.76 -5.12
C LEU A 26 -3.54 11.90 -3.97
N VAL A 27 -4.41 11.07 -3.39
CA VAL A 27 -4.11 10.22 -2.23
C VAL A 27 -4.71 8.83 -2.42
N ALA A 28 -4.24 7.85 -1.65
CA ALA A 28 -4.82 6.51 -1.65
C ALA A 28 -6.25 6.55 -1.09
N GLU A 29 -7.14 5.73 -1.64
CA GLU A 29 -8.56 5.67 -1.21
C GLU A 29 -8.73 5.44 0.31
N GLN A 30 -7.78 4.70 0.91
CA GLN A 30 -7.79 4.33 2.32
C GLN A 30 -7.34 5.46 3.26
N SER A 31 -6.88 6.60 2.75
CA SER A 31 -6.25 7.66 3.55
C SER A 31 -7.23 8.66 4.19
N GLY A 32 -8.52 8.46 3.99
CA GLY A 32 -9.52 9.45 4.39
C GLY A 32 -10.34 9.00 5.58
N ASP A 33 -10.51 9.90 6.56
CA ASP A 33 -11.26 9.65 7.78
C ASP A 33 -12.73 10.08 7.67
N ALA A 34 -13.61 9.45 8.47
CA ALA A 34 -15.03 9.80 8.53
C ALA A 34 -15.27 11.26 8.99
N ARG A 35 -14.34 11.83 9.77
CA ARG A 35 -14.40 13.22 10.25
C ARG A 35 -14.07 14.25 9.17
N GLU A 36 -13.43 13.83 8.08
CA GLU A 36 -12.97 14.69 6.99
C GLU A 36 -14.00 14.81 5.87
N ALA A 37 -15.12 14.07 5.97
CA ALA A 37 -16.17 14.04 4.95
C ALA A 37 -16.83 15.41 4.74
N ASP A 38 -16.83 16.28 5.75
CA ASP A 38 -17.37 17.64 5.66
C ASP A 38 -16.34 18.65 5.10
N THR A 39 -15.04 18.30 5.10
CA THR A 39 -13.94 19.19 4.67
C THR A 39 -13.56 18.97 3.21
N PHE A 40 -13.58 17.73 2.73
CA PHE A 40 -13.10 17.38 1.39
C PHE A 40 -14.18 16.71 0.55
N THR A 41 -14.32 17.16 -0.70
CA THR A 41 -15.08 16.42 -1.72
C THR A 41 -14.18 15.35 -2.33
N ARG A 42 -14.56 14.07 -2.18
CA ARG A 42 -13.84 12.94 -2.78
C ARG A 42 -14.32 12.69 -4.22
N LEU A 43 -13.37 12.46 -5.13
CA LEU A 43 -13.63 12.14 -6.53
C LEU A 43 -13.08 10.74 -6.83
N ASP A 44 -13.90 9.90 -7.47
CA ASP A 44 -13.48 8.58 -7.93
C ASP A 44 -12.53 8.69 -9.13
N THR A 45 -11.34 8.12 -9.01
CA THR A 45 -10.29 8.16 -10.03
C THR A 45 -9.86 6.78 -10.52
N ARG A 46 -10.60 5.71 -10.18
CA ARG A 46 -10.28 4.32 -10.58
C ARG A 46 -10.23 4.10 -12.11
N HIS A 47 -10.85 5.01 -12.87
CA HIS A 47 -10.83 4.99 -14.33
C HIS A 47 -9.61 5.71 -14.94
N LEU A 48 -8.81 6.38 -14.11
CA LEU A 48 -7.62 7.14 -14.50
C LEU A 48 -6.31 6.44 -14.12
N PHE A 49 -6.34 5.61 -13.07
CA PHE A 49 -5.15 4.95 -12.52
C PHE A 49 -5.39 3.46 -12.31
N ASP A 50 -4.38 2.65 -12.63
CA ASP A 50 -4.38 1.24 -12.28
C ASP A 50 -4.32 1.02 -10.77
N ALA A 51 -4.84 -0.11 -10.32
CA ALA A 51 -4.79 -0.48 -8.91
C ALA A 51 -3.34 -0.76 -8.46
N ASN A 52 -2.97 -0.19 -7.31
CA ASN A 52 -1.70 -0.50 -6.65
C ASN A 52 -1.84 -1.73 -5.75
N THR A 53 -0.81 -2.59 -5.74
CA THR A 53 -0.75 -3.76 -4.84
C THR A 53 0.19 -3.48 -3.68
N VAL A 54 -0.29 -3.70 -2.45
CA VAL A 54 0.52 -3.64 -1.23
C VAL A 54 1.16 -5.00 -0.97
N TRP A 55 2.47 -5.02 -0.77
CA TRP A 55 3.24 -6.25 -0.57
C TRP A 55 3.66 -6.43 0.90
N LEU A 56 3.58 -7.67 1.38
CA LEU A 56 4.14 -8.07 2.68
C LEU A 56 5.49 -8.76 2.44
N GLY A 57 6.57 -8.13 2.94
CA GLY A 57 7.92 -8.67 2.83
C GLY A 57 8.25 -9.63 3.98
N LEU A 58 8.76 -10.82 3.64
CA LEU A 58 9.27 -11.79 4.61
C LEU A 58 10.60 -12.37 4.14
N LYS A 59 11.55 -12.53 5.06
CA LYS A 59 12.81 -13.21 4.74
C LYS A 59 12.57 -14.71 4.55
N ARG A 60 12.90 -15.21 3.35
CA ARG A 60 12.79 -16.62 3.00
C ARG A 60 13.72 -17.50 3.85
N GLY A 61 13.30 -18.74 4.07
CA GLY A 61 14.09 -19.76 4.79
C GLY A 61 14.31 -19.47 6.28
N GLN A 62 13.68 -18.43 6.84
CA GLN A 62 13.72 -18.16 8.29
C GLN A 62 12.45 -18.63 8.98
N LEU A 63 12.63 -19.38 10.06
CA LEU A 63 11.56 -19.75 10.97
C LEU A 63 10.97 -18.48 11.61
N GLN A 64 9.70 -18.22 11.33
CA GLN A 64 8.97 -17.10 11.90
C GLN A 64 8.20 -17.54 13.15
N ARG A 65 7.94 -16.58 14.04
CA ARG A 65 7.05 -16.78 15.18
C ARG A 65 5.62 -16.97 14.70
N ASN A 66 4.82 -17.74 15.43
CA ASN A 66 3.43 -18.04 15.04
C ASN A 66 2.56 -16.78 14.84
N TYR A 67 2.83 -15.70 15.59
CA TYR A 67 2.08 -14.45 15.43
C TYR A 67 2.32 -13.78 14.07
N VAL A 68 3.47 -14.03 13.41
CA VAL A 68 3.76 -13.47 12.07
C VAL A 68 2.84 -14.07 11.04
N TRP A 69 2.65 -15.39 11.09
CA TRP A 69 1.72 -16.06 10.19
C TRP A 69 0.29 -15.59 10.42
N ARG A 70 -0.09 -15.44 11.70
CA ARG A 70 -1.41 -14.93 12.04
C ARG A 70 -1.64 -13.50 11.55
N PHE A 71 -0.61 -12.66 11.59
CA PHE A 71 -0.68 -11.30 11.06
C PHE A 71 -0.92 -11.29 9.55
N ILE A 72 -0.21 -12.12 8.78
CA ILE A 72 -0.39 -12.20 7.32
C ILE A 72 -1.81 -12.66 6.96
N GLU A 73 -2.36 -13.65 7.68
CA GLU A 73 -3.77 -14.07 7.49
C GLU A 73 -4.78 -12.95 7.80
N LEU A 74 -4.49 -12.09 8.79
CA LEU A 74 -5.35 -10.96 9.10
C LEU A 74 -5.31 -9.87 8.02
N CYS A 75 -4.17 -9.71 7.35
CA CYS A 75 -4.04 -8.78 6.21
C CYS A 75 -4.75 -9.29 4.95
N ASN A 76 -4.80 -10.61 4.75
CA ASN A 76 -5.49 -11.21 3.61
C ASN A 76 -6.10 -12.57 3.99
N ALA A 77 -7.42 -12.56 4.23
CA ALA A 77 -8.18 -13.76 4.61
C ALA A 77 -8.24 -14.84 3.51
N GLY A 78 -7.84 -14.51 2.28
CA GLY A 78 -7.73 -15.47 1.18
C GLY A 78 -6.45 -16.31 1.21
N LEU A 79 -5.47 -15.97 2.03
CA LEU A 79 -4.22 -16.73 2.17
C LEU A 79 -4.33 -17.75 3.30
N SER A 80 -4.14 -19.03 3.00
CA SER A 80 -4.06 -20.07 4.02
C SER A 80 -2.69 -20.10 4.70
N LEU A 81 -2.65 -20.48 5.98
CA LEU A 81 -1.41 -20.69 6.72
C LEU A 81 -0.39 -21.58 5.98
N ASP A 82 -0.88 -22.64 5.37
CA ASP A 82 -0.05 -23.62 4.65
C ASP A 82 0.55 -23.00 3.38
N GLU A 83 -0.22 -22.19 2.65
CA GLU A 83 0.25 -21.48 1.47
C GLU A 83 1.30 -20.42 1.81
N ILE A 84 1.08 -19.65 2.88
CA ILE A 84 2.04 -18.66 3.37
C ILE A 84 3.36 -19.33 3.77
N LYS A 85 3.29 -20.42 4.55
CA LYS A 85 4.48 -21.17 4.98
C LYS A 85 5.22 -21.79 3.82
N ARG A 86 4.49 -22.37 2.85
CA ARG A 86 5.08 -22.93 1.64
C ARG A 86 5.90 -21.88 0.89
N GLN A 87 5.28 -20.74 0.56
CA GLN A 87 5.97 -19.66 -0.17
C GLN A 87 7.16 -19.07 0.63
N ALA A 88 7.04 -18.99 1.96
CA ALA A 88 8.12 -18.48 2.80
C ALA A 88 9.32 -19.43 2.91
N MET A 89 9.08 -20.74 2.83
CA MET A 89 10.09 -21.80 2.97
C MET A 89 10.64 -22.29 1.63
N GLU A 90 9.99 -21.96 0.52
CA GLU A 90 10.51 -22.24 -0.81
C GLU A 90 11.88 -21.54 -0.98
N PRO A 91 12.92 -22.29 -1.40
CA PRO A 91 14.21 -21.69 -1.69
C PRO A 91 14.03 -20.65 -2.81
N GLU A 92 14.84 -19.61 -2.77
CA GLU A 92 14.88 -18.61 -3.83
C GLU A 92 15.29 -19.30 -5.14
N GLU A 93 14.38 -19.36 -6.12
CA GLU A 93 14.83 -19.48 -7.51
C GLU A 93 15.71 -18.26 -7.75
N ALA A 94 16.99 -18.50 -8.03
CA ALA A 94 17.97 -17.44 -8.21
C ALA A 94 17.38 -16.36 -9.10
N ALA A 95 17.12 -15.18 -8.53
CA ALA A 95 16.72 -14.03 -9.29
C ALA A 95 17.83 -13.82 -10.32
N ILE A 96 17.51 -14.01 -11.60
CA ILE A 96 18.42 -13.66 -12.68
C ILE A 96 18.64 -12.15 -12.52
N ASP A 97 19.86 -11.79 -12.15
CA ASP A 97 20.31 -10.42 -11.97
C ASP A 97 20.14 -9.68 -13.29
N TYR A 98 19.04 -8.95 -13.45
CA TYR A 98 18.93 -7.95 -14.49
C TYR A 98 19.68 -6.72 -14.01
N GLN A 99 21.00 -6.72 -14.23
CA GLN A 99 21.79 -5.49 -14.16
C GLN A 99 21.27 -4.53 -15.23
N ILE A 100 20.76 -3.37 -14.79
CA ILE A 100 20.63 -2.15 -15.59
C ILE A 100 21.62 -1.14 -15.03
#